data_AF-A0A351K7Q0-F1
#
_entry.id   AF-A0A351K7Q0-F1
#
_cell.length_a   1.000
_cell.length_b   1.000
_cell.length_c   1.000
_cell.angle_alpha   90.00
_cell.angle_beta   90.00
_cell.angle_gamma   90.00
#
_symmetry.space_group_name_H-M   'P 1'
#
loop_
_entity.id
_entity.type
_entity.pdbx_description
1 polymer ?
#
loop_
_entity_poly.entity_id
_entity_poly.type
_entity_poly.pdbx_seq_one_letter_code
_entity_poly.pdbx_strand_id
1 'polypeptide(L)'
;MEFNQQESEQNSIISVEDSQIKLAHATLKTPCFISPKYFTETKITNLDKLDKASLFSLSSQDDIDILIIGTGSMTQFLRPKQQIAIQQMGIGVECMNSESACRSFNLLLSDIRRVGLLLL
;
A
#
# COMPACT_ATOMS: atom_id res chain seq x y z
N MET A 1 -5.65 29.94 17.17
CA MET A 1 -5.53 28.47 17.01
C MET A 1 -4.86 28.27 15.67
N GLU A 2 -3.53 28.25 15.69
CA GLU A 2 -2.72 27.99 14.50
C GLU A 2 -2.86 26.50 14.20
N PHE A 3 -3.65 26.16 13.16
CA PHE A 3 -3.65 24.82 12.61
C PHE A 3 -2.28 24.60 12.00
N ASN A 4 -1.46 23.86 12.73
CA ASN A 4 -0.13 23.39 12.36
C ASN A 4 -0.18 22.86 10.93
N GLN A 5 0.24 23.67 9.95
CA GLN A 5 0.61 23.20 8.62
C GLN A 5 1.92 22.44 8.78
N GLN A 6 1.85 21.25 9.38
CA GLN A 6 2.87 20.25 9.10
C GLN A 6 2.65 19.89 7.64
N GLU A 7 3.56 20.36 6.79
CA GLU A 7 3.81 19.81 5.47
C GLU A 7 3.94 18.29 5.62
N SER A 8 2.80 17.60 5.53
CA SER A 8 2.80 16.15 5.45
C SER A 8 3.39 15.81 4.09
N GLU A 9 4.69 15.57 4.05
CA GLU A 9 5.38 14.81 3.00
C GLU A 9 4.91 13.34 2.98
N GLN A 10 3.61 13.14 3.17
CA GLN A 10 2.96 11.85 3.24
C GLN A 10 2.26 11.59 1.91
N ASN A 11 2.36 10.35 1.42
CA ASN A 11 1.81 9.92 0.13
C ASN A 11 0.28 9.76 0.14
N SER A 12 -0.44 10.80 0.54
CA SER A 12 -1.91 10.81 0.59
C SER A 12 -2.53 10.58 -0.77
N ILE A 13 -3.53 9.71 -0.83
CA ILE A 13 -4.24 9.34 -2.06
C ILE A 13 -5.43 10.28 -2.25
N ILE A 14 -5.49 10.93 -3.41
CA ILE A 14 -6.59 11.83 -3.78
C ILE A 14 -7.66 11.08 -4.54
N SER A 15 -7.27 10.22 -5.48
CA SER A 15 -8.19 9.45 -6.31
C SER A 15 -7.53 8.17 -6.77
N VAL A 16 -8.34 7.11 -6.90
CA VAL A 16 -7.91 5.82 -7.43
C VAL A 16 -8.80 5.46 -8.60
N GLU A 17 -8.18 5.03 -9.69
CA GLU A 17 -8.84 4.52 -10.89
C GLU A 17 -8.35 3.09 -11.16
N ASP A 18 -8.96 2.42 -12.13
CA ASP A 18 -8.66 1.02 -12.45
C ASP A 18 -7.20 0.79 -12.89
N SER A 19 -6.55 1.79 -13.50
CA SER A 19 -5.17 1.68 -14.01
C SER A 19 -4.20 2.76 -13.50
N GLN A 20 -4.68 3.69 -12.68
CA GLN A 20 -3.87 4.83 -12.21
C GLN A 20 -4.31 5.32 -10.85
N ILE A 21 -3.36 5.83 -10.07
CA ILE A 21 -3.59 6.40 -8.76
C ILE A 21 -3.03 7.80 -8.72
N LYS A 22 -3.87 8.71 -8.24
CA LYS A 22 -3.53 10.10 -8.05
C LYS A 22 -3.23 10.32 -6.58
N LEU A 23 -1.96 10.57 -6.28
CA LEU A 23 -1.48 11.05 -4.99
C LEU A 23 -1.62 12.56 -4.91
N ALA A 24 -1.49 13.10 -3.70
CA ALA A 24 -1.52 14.55 -3.45
C ALA A 24 -0.41 15.28 -4.22
N HIS A 25 0.75 14.64 -4.38
CA HIS A 25 1.95 15.22 -4.97
C HIS A 25 2.44 14.51 -6.24
N ALA A 26 1.82 13.40 -6.66
CA ALA A 26 2.24 12.65 -7.85
C ALA A 26 1.10 11.80 -8.44
N THR A 27 1.30 11.21 -9.61
CA THR A 27 0.38 10.24 -10.20
C THR A 27 1.18 9.03 -10.66
N LEU A 28 0.72 7.83 -10.29
CA LEU A 28 1.38 6.54 -10.52
C LEU A 28 0.43 5.61 -11.27
N LYS A 29 0.98 4.64 -11.99
CA LYS A 29 0.19 3.58 -12.64
C LYS A 29 0.17 2.33 -11.80
N THR A 30 -0.94 1.59 -11.83
CA THR A 30 -0.96 0.23 -11.29
C THR A 30 -0.18 -0.71 -12.22
N PRO A 31 0.58 -1.67 -11.68
CA PRO A 31 0.72 -1.95 -10.25
C PRO A 31 1.81 -1.08 -9.58
N CYS A 32 1.52 -0.52 -8.40
CA CYS A 32 2.49 0.27 -7.64
C CYS A 32 2.37 0.06 -6.14
N PHE A 33 3.48 0.26 -5.43
CA PHE A 33 3.56 0.25 -3.98
C PHE A 33 3.71 1.68 -3.46
N ILE A 34 2.95 2.02 -2.43
CA ILE A 34 2.90 3.34 -1.82
C ILE A 34 2.93 3.14 -0.30
N SER A 35 3.93 3.67 0.36
CA SER A 35 4.04 3.80 1.81
C SER A 35 3.88 5.27 2.21
N PRO A 36 3.91 5.64 3.50
CA PRO A 36 3.77 7.02 3.91
C PRO A 36 4.87 7.91 3.36
N LYS A 37 6.11 7.42 3.29
CA LYS A 37 7.29 8.20 2.89
C LYS A 37 7.89 7.79 1.55
N TYR A 38 7.54 6.62 1.04
CA TYR A 38 8.13 6.06 -0.16
C TYR A 38 7.05 5.55 -1.11
N PHE A 39 7.25 5.69 -2.41
CA PHE A 39 6.40 5.03 -3.41
C PHE A 39 7.26 4.52 -4.55
N THR A 40 6.87 3.41 -5.15
CA THR A 40 7.55 2.84 -6.30
C THR A 40 6.55 2.11 -7.20
N GLU A 41 6.73 2.24 -8.50
CA GLU A 41 6.03 1.39 -9.46
C GLU A 41 6.59 -0.03 -9.34
N THR A 42 5.72 -1.03 -9.24
CA THR A 42 6.12 -2.43 -9.17
C THR A 42 5.75 -3.14 -10.47
N LYS A 43 6.27 -4.35 -10.67
CA LYS A 43 5.86 -5.22 -11.79
C LYS A 43 5.01 -6.39 -11.33
N ILE A 44 4.54 -6.34 -10.08
CA ILE A 44 3.68 -7.35 -9.49
C ILE A 44 2.28 -7.11 -10.05
N THR A 45 1.90 -7.81 -11.11
CA THR A 45 0.54 -7.77 -11.67
C THR A 45 -0.42 -8.75 -10.98
N ASN A 46 0.10 -9.65 -10.15
CA ASN A 46 -0.69 -10.68 -9.49
C ASN A 46 -0.14 -10.99 -8.09
N LEU A 47 -1.02 -11.36 -7.18
CA LEU A 47 -0.67 -11.80 -5.81
C LEU A 47 0.30 -12.99 -5.78
N ASP A 48 0.28 -13.85 -6.80
CA ASP A 48 1.22 -14.97 -6.90
C ASP A 48 2.66 -14.52 -7.12
N LYS A 49 2.86 -13.32 -7.69
CA LYS A 49 4.17 -12.67 -7.85
C LYS A 49 4.59 -11.91 -6.58
N LEU A 50 3.72 -11.82 -5.57
CA LEU A 50 4.06 -11.20 -4.29
C LEU A 50 4.87 -12.19 -3.45
N ASP A 51 6.19 -12.18 -3.66
CA ASP A 51 7.11 -12.99 -2.88
C ASP A 51 7.54 -12.27 -1.59
N LYS A 52 7.91 -13.08 -0.60
CA LYS A 52 8.49 -12.64 0.67
C LYS A 52 9.69 -11.72 0.45
N ALA A 53 10.52 -11.99 -0.56
CA ALA A 53 11.68 -11.18 -0.89
C ALA A 53 11.32 -9.77 -1.37
N SER A 54 10.30 -9.64 -2.23
CA SER A 54 9.81 -8.34 -2.71
C SER A 54 9.28 -7.51 -1.55
N LEU A 55 8.48 -8.13 -0.69
CA LEU A 55 7.95 -7.47 0.51
C LEU A 55 9.05 -7.08 1.47
N PHE A 56 10.02 -7.95 1.71
CA PHE A 56 11.16 -7.65 2.56
C PHE A 56 11.95 -6.45 2.03
N SER A 57 12.15 -6.38 0.71
CA SER A 57 12.85 -5.27 0.08
C SER A 57 12.08 -3.96 0.24
N LEU A 58 10.76 -3.98 0.06
CA LEU A 58 9.88 -2.82 0.27
C LEU A 58 9.84 -2.38 1.74
N SER A 59 9.67 -3.33 2.67
CA SER A 59 9.69 -3.05 4.11
C SER A 59 11.08 -2.61 4.61
N SER A 60 12.14 -2.88 3.86
CA SER A 60 13.48 -2.36 4.13
C SER A 60 13.63 -0.90 3.69
N GLN A 61 12.87 -0.45 2.69
CA GLN A 61 12.86 0.96 2.27
C GLN A 61 12.06 1.81 3.26
N ASP A 62 10.94 1.28 3.75
CA ASP A 62 10.08 1.97 4.69
C ASP A 62 9.46 0.97 5.68
N ASP A 63 9.52 1.31 6.97
CA ASP A 63 9.02 0.47 8.05
C ASP A 63 7.49 0.34 7.92
N ILE A 64 7.00 -0.85 7.53
CA ILE A 64 5.58 -1.15 7.39
C ILE A 64 5.19 -2.32 8.32
N ASP A 65 4.16 -2.12 9.12
CA ASP A 65 3.56 -3.14 9.98
C ASP A 65 2.32 -3.76 9.31
N ILE A 66 1.65 -3.00 8.44
CA ILE A 66 0.44 -3.45 7.74
C ILE A 66 0.60 -3.16 6.26
N LEU A 67 0.37 -4.17 5.42
CA LEU A 67 0.31 -4.05 3.99
C LEU A 67 -1.13 -4.29 3.51
N ILE A 68 -1.72 -3.26 2.96
CA ILE A 68 -3.01 -3.31 2.30
C ILE A 68 -2.77 -3.56 0.82
N ILE A 69 -3.47 -4.52 0.24
CA ILE A 69 -3.38 -4.86 -1.17
C ILE A 69 -4.73 -4.60 -1.82
N GLY A 70 -4.77 -3.65 -2.75
CA GLY A 70 -5.92 -3.36 -3.59
C GLY A 70 -5.79 -4.06 -4.94
N THR A 71 -6.65 -5.01 -5.22
CA THR A 71 -6.62 -5.81 -6.46
C THR A 71 -7.57 -5.27 -7.53
N GLY A 72 -7.83 -3.96 -7.53
CA GLY A 72 -8.73 -3.31 -8.49
C GLY A 72 -10.21 -3.57 -8.16
N SER A 73 -10.96 -3.91 -9.22
CA SER A 73 -12.41 -4.13 -9.20
C SER A 73 -12.84 -5.39 -8.43
N MET A 74 -11.96 -6.39 -8.30
CA MET A 74 -12.30 -7.66 -7.65
C MET A 74 -11.27 -7.99 -6.58
N THR A 75 -11.71 -8.17 -5.33
CA THR A 75 -10.83 -8.59 -4.23
C THR A 75 -10.27 -9.97 -4.52
N GLN A 76 -8.95 -10.06 -4.69
CA GLN A 76 -8.24 -11.32 -4.77
C GLN A 76 -7.46 -11.53 -3.48
N PHE A 77 -7.42 -12.75 -2.97
CA PHE A 77 -6.74 -13.09 -1.72
C PHE A 77 -5.40 -13.76 -2.01
N LEU A 78 -4.38 -13.46 -1.19
CA LEU A 78 -3.13 -14.22 -1.23
C LEU A 78 -3.38 -15.69 -0.89
N ARG A 79 -2.48 -16.55 -1.36
CA ARG A 79 -2.46 -17.94 -0.89
C ARG A 79 -2.16 -17.96 0.61
N PRO A 80 -2.81 -18.82 1.39
CA PRO A 80 -2.63 -18.87 2.85
C PRO A 80 -1.16 -19.08 3.25
N LYS A 81 -0.40 -19.82 2.43
CA LYS A 81 1.06 -19.98 2.64
C LYS A 81 1.83 -18.66 2.57
N GLN A 82 1.50 -17.78 1.61
CA GLN A 82 2.12 -16.46 1.50
C GLN A 82 1.69 -15.57 2.65
N GLN A 83 0.39 -15.53 2.94
CA GLN A 83 -0.13 -14.72 4.04
C GLN A 83 0.52 -15.09 5.38
N ILE A 84 0.64 -16.39 5.69
CA ILE A 84 1.32 -16.86 6.90
C ILE A 84 2.81 -16.48 6.88
N ALA A 85 3.50 -16.67 5.74
CA ALA A 85 4.91 -16.31 5.61
C ALA A 85 5.18 -14.82 5.85
N ILE A 86 4.25 -13.94 5.45
CA ILE A 86 4.33 -12.49 5.64
C ILE A 86 3.98 -12.11 7.08
N GLN A 87 2.93 -12.70 7.65
CA GLN A 87 2.57 -12.51 9.06
C GLN A 87 3.70 -12.97 10.00
N GLN A 88 4.45 -14.02 9.65
CA GLN A 88 5.63 -14.45 10.41
C GLN A 88 6.78 -13.43 10.39
N MET A 89 6.76 -12.46 9.47
CA MET A 89 7.72 -11.34 9.45
C MET A 89 7.26 -10.18 10.34
N GLY A 90 6.08 -10.28 10.96
CA GLY A 90 5.46 -9.19 11.71
C GLY A 90 4.64 -8.23 10.83
N ILE A 91 4.47 -8.53 9.54
CA ILE A 91 3.71 -7.67 8.63
C ILE A 91 2.30 -8.26 8.46
N GLY A 92 1.28 -7.52 8.88
CA GLY A 92 -0.11 -7.84 8.60
C GLY A 92 -0.42 -7.62 7.13
N VAL A 93 -1.09 -8.55 6.46
CA VAL A 93 -1.52 -8.40 5.07
C VAL A 93 -3.02 -8.42 4.98
N GLU A 94 -3.60 -7.43 4.31
CA GLU A 94 -5.02 -7.33 4.04
C GLU A 94 -5.27 -7.17 2.54
N CYS A 95 -6.19 -7.95 1.99
CA CYS A 95 -6.59 -7.85 0.58
C CYS A 95 -7.99 -7.28 0.48
N MET A 96 -8.17 -6.24 -0.33
CA MET A 96 -9.45 -5.59 -0.55
C MET A 96 -9.51 -4.98 -1.96
N ASN A 97 -10.63 -4.35 -2.30
CA ASN A 97 -10.74 -3.60 -3.55
C ASN A 97 -9.87 -2.32 -3.48
N SER A 98 -9.51 -1.75 -4.63
CA SER A 98 -8.63 -0.57 -4.68
C SER A 98 -9.22 0.65 -3.96
N GLU A 99 -10.54 0.86 -4.01
CA GLU A 99 -11.20 1.99 -3.36
C GLU A 99 -11.09 1.93 -1.82
N SER A 100 -11.48 0.80 -1.23
CA SER A 100 -11.36 0.50 0.19
C SER A 100 -9.90 0.53 0.62
N ALA A 101 -8.99 0.00 -0.20
CA ALA A 101 -7.56 0.01 0.10
C ALA A 101 -7.03 1.43 0.25
N CYS A 102 -7.37 2.32 -0.68
CA CYS A 102 -6.97 3.73 -0.63
C CYS A 102 -7.57 4.47 0.56
N ARG A 103 -8.83 4.19 0.90
CA ARG A 103 -9.49 4.78 2.07
C ARG A 103 -8.81 4.35 3.37
N SER A 104 -8.58 3.06 3.54
CA SER A 104 -7.91 2.49 4.70
C SER A 104 -6.47 3.01 4.83
N PHE A 105 -5.75 3.10 3.71
CA PHE A 105 -4.41 3.69 3.67
C PHE A 105 -4.41 5.14 4.15
N ASN A 106 -5.26 6.02 3.59
CA ASN A 106 -5.33 7.42 4.03
C ASN A 106 -5.71 7.57 5.51
N LEU A 107 -6.56 6.67 6.02
CA LEU A 107 -6.94 6.66 7.42
C LEU A 107 -5.74 6.32 8.31
N LEU A 108 -5.03 5.23 7.99
CA LEU A 108 -3.84 4.80 8.73
C LEU A 108 -2.66 5.76 8.58
N LEU A 109 -2.55 6.39 7.42
CA LEU A 109 -1.58 7.45 7.13
C LEU A 109 -1.78 8.64 8.07
N SER A 110 -3.03 9.08 8.24
CA SER A 110 -3.39 10.15 9.18
C SER A 110 -3.10 9.78 10.63
N ASP A 111 -3.17 8.49 10.96
CA ASP A 111 -2.85 7.93 12.27
C ASP A 111 -1.32 7.77 12.49
N ILE A 112 -0.50 8.21 11.52
CA ILE A 112 0.97 8.13 11.51
C ILE A 112 1.44 6.68 11.70
N ARG A 113 0.64 5.73 11.20
CA ARG A 113 0.97 4.30 11.27
C ARG A 113 1.81 3.88 10.08
N ARG A 114 2.57 2.83 10.32
CA ARG A 114 3.43 2.15 9.37
C ARG A 114 2.61 1.27 8.43
N VAL A 115 2.03 1.87 7.40
CA VAL A 115 1.14 1.20 6.46
C VAL A 115 1.70 1.23 5.04
N GLY A 116 1.81 0.08 4.40
CA GLY A 116 2.04 -0.03 2.96
C GLY A 116 0.72 -0.24 2.23
N LEU A 117 0.59 0.36 1.06
CA LEU A 117 -0.46 0.11 0.09
C LEU A 117 0.17 -0.46 -1.18
N LEU A 118 -0.31 -1.61 -1.62
CA LEU A 118 0.06 -2.21 -2.88
C LEU A 118 -1.17 -2.28 -3.76
N LEU A 119 -1.13 -1.63 -4.92
CA LEU A 119 -2.20 -1.70 -5.89
C LEU A 119 -1.74 -2.56 -7.06
N LEU A 120 -2.59 -3.50 -7.48
CA LEU A 120 -2.36 -4.43 -8.58
C LEU A 120 -3.14 -4.03 -9.82
#